data_AF-A0AAD7W698-F1
#
_entry.id   AF-A0AAD7W698-F1
#
_cell.length_a   1.000
_cell.length_b   1.000
_cell.length_c   1.000
_cell.angle_alpha   90.00
_cell.angle_beta   90.00
_cell.angle_gamma   90.00
#
_symmetry.space_group_name_H-M   'P 1'
#
loop_
_entity.id
_entity.type
_entity.pdbx_description
1 polymer ?
#
loop_
_entity_poly.entity_id
_entity_poly.type
_entity_poly.pdbx_seq_one_letter_code
_entity_poly.pdbx_strand_id
1 'polypeptide(L)'
;MDSHHLKLNPGKTELIFIPALNSPHLDFSISLGDTLVTSSPCAKNLGVVMDNRLSLSMNIAALLVQAMVLSRLDYCNSLLAGLPASAIRPLQLIQNAAARLIYNLPRHSHVTPLLTTLHWLPVIARIKFKTLVLAYQAVKGSAPTYLTKIFKPYTPARPLRSATSGRLAP
;
A
#
# COMPACT_ATOMS: atom_id res chain seq x y z
N MET A 1 -1.14 35.36 -22.59
CA MET A 1 -2.15 34.37 -22.20
C MET A 1 -1.39 33.08 -22.00
N ASP A 2 -1.33 32.60 -20.77
CA ASP A 2 -0.58 31.39 -20.43
C ASP A 2 -1.02 30.24 -21.33
N SER A 3 -0.06 29.42 -21.77
CA SER A 3 -0.22 28.33 -22.76
C SER A 3 -1.22 27.24 -22.35
N HIS A 4 -1.82 27.36 -21.17
CA HIS A 4 -2.83 26.48 -20.62
C HIS A 4 -3.96 27.36 -20.10
N HIS A 5 -5.19 27.17 -20.62
CA HIS A 5 -6.39 27.98 -20.36
C HIS A 5 -6.93 27.92 -18.91
N LEU A 6 -6.05 27.80 -17.91
CA LEU A 6 -6.38 27.73 -16.50
C LEU A 6 -5.83 28.95 -15.76
N LYS A 7 -6.65 29.54 -14.90
CA LYS A 7 -6.29 30.68 -14.05
C LYS A 7 -6.33 30.26 -12.58
N LEU A 8 -5.25 30.52 -11.84
CA LEU A 8 -5.21 30.34 -10.39
C LEU A 8 -6.20 31.29 -9.72
N ASN A 9 -6.89 30.81 -8.69
CA ASN A 9 -7.84 31.60 -7.92
C ASN A 9 -7.16 32.07 -6.62
N PRO A 10 -6.73 33.34 -6.52
CA PRO A 10 -5.94 33.82 -5.40
C PRO A 10 -6.70 33.73 -4.07
N GLY A 11 -8.03 33.92 -4.07
CA GLY A 11 -8.85 33.79 -2.85
C GLY A 11 -9.02 32.35 -2.34
N LYS A 12 -8.55 31.34 -3.09
CA LYS A 12 -8.60 29.93 -2.71
C LYS A 12 -7.23 29.24 -2.76
N THR A 13 -6.16 29.97 -3.09
CA THR A 13 -4.82 29.39 -3.27
C THR A 13 -4.04 29.56 -1.97
N GLU A 14 -3.71 28.43 -1.33
CA GLU A 14 -2.85 28.37 -0.14
C GLU A 14 -1.44 27.97 -0.57
N LEU A 15 -0.42 28.61 0.01
CA LEU A 15 0.99 28.32 -0.23
C LEU A 15 1.57 27.63 1.00
N ILE A 16 2.02 26.38 0.90
CA ILE A 16 2.80 25.73 1.98
C ILE A 16 4.29 25.81 1.62
N PHE A 17 5.13 26.28 2.56
CA PHE A 17 6.58 26.00 2.50
C PHE A 17 6.89 24.63 3.12
N ILE A 18 7.69 23.80 2.46
CA ILE A 18 8.24 22.58 3.06
C ILE A 18 9.76 22.72 3.15
N PRO A 19 10.29 23.27 4.25
CA PRO A 19 11.71 23.43 4.46
C PRO A 19 12.46 22.10 4.61
N ALA A 20 13.74 22.08 4.23
CA ALA A 20 14.65 21.00 4.59
C ALA A 20 14.89 20.95 6.12
N LEU A 21 15.26 19.78 6.65
CA LEU A 21 15.65 19.64 8.06
C LEU A 21 16.76 20.65 8.38
N ASN A 22 16.49 21.58 9.29
CA ASN A 22 17.36 22.67 9.77
C ASN A 22 17.49 23.93 8.89
N SER A 23 16.57 24.21 7.98
CA SER A 23 16.55 25.55 7.35
C SER A 23 15.91 26.59 8.29
N PRO A 24 16.40 27.85 8.29
CA PRO A 24 15.69 28.95 8.96
C PRO A 24 14.27 29.05 8.41
N HIS A 25 13.29 29.30 9.28
CA HIS A 25 11.91 29.55 8.87
C HIS A 25 11.90 30.88 8.11
N LEU A 26 11.83 30.80 6.78
CA LEU A 26 11.67 31.97 5.93
C LEU A 26 10.17 32.14 5.68
N ASP A 27 9.64 33.25 6.18
CA ASP A 27 8.33 33.73 5.78
C ASP A 27 8.45 34.20 4.32
N PHE A 28 8.09 33.30 3.41
CA PHE A 28 8.14 33.53 1.98
C PHE A 28 6.74 33.90 1.46
N SER A 29 6.69 34.87 0.56
CA SER A 29 5.47 35.30 -0.13
C SER A 29 5.72 35.37 -1.64
N ILE A 30 4.68 35.05 -2.42
CA ILE A 30 4.74 35.05 -3.88
C ILE A 30 3.65 35.98 -4.40
N SER A 31 4.00 36.85 -5.35
CA SER A 31 3.03 37.68 -6.07
C SER A 31 2.38 36.89 -7.20
N LEU A 32 1.07 36.66 -7.08
CA LEU A 32 0.21 36.10 -8.12
C LEU A 32 -0.62 37.25 -8.70
N GLY A 33 -0.13 37.87 -9.77
CA GLY A 33 -0.70 39.10 -10.31
C GLY A 33 -0.66 40.23 -9.28
N ASP A 34 -1.84 40.79 -8.96
CA ASP A 34 -1.99 41.88 -7.97
C ASP A 34 -2.16 41.38 -6.53
N THR A 35 -2.18 40.05 -6.32
CA THR A 35 -2.40 39.45 -5.00
C THR A 35 -1.12 38.84 -4.44
N LEU A 36 -0.81 39.18 -3.18
CA LEU A 36 0.31 38.60 -2.45
C LEU A 36 -0.18 37.39 -1.66
N VAL A 37 0.35 36.21 -1.98
CA VAL A 37 0.04 34.96 -1.28
C VAL A 37 1.16 34.67 -0.29
N THR A 38 0.82 34.61 1.00
CA THR A 38 1.75 34.30 2.10
C THR A 38 1.80 32.81 2.39
N SER A 39 2.94 32.33 2.88
CA SER A 39 3.05 30.96 3.41
C SER A 39 2.06 30.70 4.53
N SER A 40 1.34 29.59 4.42
CA SER A 40 0.50 29.01 5.47
C SER A 40 1.27 27.88 6.19
N PRO A 41 1.12 27.74 7.52
CA PRO A 41 1.72 26.62 8.26
C PRO A 41 1.06 25.28 7.94
N CYS A 42 -0.15 25.28 7.38
CA CYS A 42 -0.83 24.08 6.91
C CYS A 42 -1.73 24.36 5.69
N ALA A 43 -1.98 23.35 4.86
CA ALA A 43 -2.98 23.40 3.81
C ALA A 43 -3.66 22.06 3.62
N LYS A 44 -4.87 22.10 3.07
CA LYS A 44 -5.67 20.91 2.77
C LYS A 44 -5.43 20.43 1.35
N ASN A 45 -5.15 19.14 1.20
CA ASN A 45 -5.14 18.47 -0.09
C ASN A 45 -6.01 17.22 -0.03
N LEU A 46 -7.09 17.19 -0.81
CA LEU A 46 -8.03 16.06 -0.90
C LEU A 46 -8.50 15.54 0.48
N GLY A 47 -8.71 16.45 1.43
CA GLY A 47 -9.17 16.13 2.80
C GLY A 47 -8.07 15.86 3.81
N VAL A 48 -6.79 15.79 3.40
CA VAL A 48 -5.64 15.66 4.30
C VAL A 48 -5.08 17.04 4.62
N VAL A 49 -4.91 17.35 5.90
CA VAL A 49 -4.19 18.55 6.34
C VAL A 49 -2.71 18.21 6.38
N MET A 50 -1.91 18.93 5.57
CA MET A 50 -0.46 18.84 5.57
C MET A 50 0.08 20.07 6.29
N ASP A 51 1.03 19.89 7.21
CA ASP A 51 1.77 20.98 7.82
C ASP A 51 3.11 21.22 7.12
N ASN A 52 3.75 22.35 7.44
CA ASN A 52 5.07 22.71 6.92
C ASN A 52 6.21 21.76 7.38
N ARG A 53 5.97 20.89 8.35
CA ARG A 53 6.93 19.88 8.84
C ARG A 53 6.71 18.50 8.25
N LEU A 54 5.65 18.30 7.46
CA LEU A 54 5.17 16.97 7.05
C LEU A 54 5.03 16.02 8.24
N SER A 55 4.58 16.52 9.38
CA SER A 55 4.35 15.71 10.57
C SER A 55 3.20 14.74 10.31
N LEU A 56 3.44 13.47 10.63
CA LEU A 56 2.50 12.40 10.38
C LEU A 56 2.25 11.69 11.70
N SER A 57 1.07 11.88 12.27
CA SER A 57 0.68 11.07 13.43
C SER A 57 0.64 9.60 13.02
N MET A 58 0.94 8.71 13.96
CA MET A 58 1.03 7.27 13.71
C MET A 58 -0.22 6.72 12.99
N ASN A 59 -1.41 7.19 13.37
CA ASN A 59 -2.69 6.77 12.77
C ASN A 59 -2.81 7.21 11.30
N ILE A 60 -2.42 8.45 10.98
CA ILE A 60 -2.44 8.96 9.60
C ILE A 60 -1.38 8.23 8.76
N ALA A 61 -0.20 7.98 9.34
CA ALA A 61 0.85 7.21 8.69
C ALA A 61 0.40 5.80 8.34
N ALA A 62 -0.25 5.12 9.29
CA ALA A 62 -0.79 3.78 9.07
C ALA A 62 -1.85 3.76 7.95
N LEU A 63 -2.76 4.74 7.94
CA LEU A 63 -3.77 4.87 6.90
C LEU A 63 -3.15 5.13 5.53
N LEU A 64 -2.19 6.05 5.44
CA LEU A 64 -1.51 6.40 4.20
C LEU A 64 -0.72 5.21 3.64
N VAL A 65 0.02 4.51 4.51
CA VAL A 65 0.77 3.31 4.13
C VAL A 65 -0.16 2.19 3.66
N GLN A 66 -1.30 1.98 4.33
CA GLN A 66 -2.29 1.01 3.89
C GLN A 66 -2.83 1.36 2.50
N ALA A 67 -3.20 2.63 2.28
CA ALA A 67 -3.81 3.10 1.05
C ALA A 67 -2.83 3.17 -0.14
N MET A 68 -1.56 3.53 0.09
CA MET A 68 -0.59 3.77 -0.98
C MET A 68 0.40 2.63 -1.19
N VAL A 69 0.81 1.94 -0.13
CA VAL A 69 1.87 0.92 -0.19
C VAL A 69 1.24 -0.47 -0.20
N LEU A 70 0.43 -0.80 0.81
CA LEU A 70 -0.12 -2.15 0.92
C LEU A 70 -1.14 -2.46 -0.17
N SER A 71 -1.97 -1.50 -0.58
CA SER A 71 -2.87 -1.66 -1.73
C SER A 71 -2.13 -2.07 -3.02
N ARG A 72 -0.93 -1.51 -3.24
CA ARG A 72 -0.07 -1.80 -4.40
C ARG A 72 0.66 -3.13 -4.23
N LEU A 73 1.10 -3.44 -3.02
CA LEU A 73 1.72 -4.74 -2.70
C LEU A 73 0.74 -5.90 -2.81
N ASP A 74 -0.54 -5.68 -2.49
CA ASP A 74 -1.58 -6.70 -2.55
C ASP A 74 -2.26 -6.77 -3.93
N TYR A 75 -2.00 -5.80 -4.81
CA TYR A 75 -2.49 -5.81 -6.18
C TYR A 75 -1.85 -6.96 -6.98
N CYS A 76 -2.67 -7.93 -7.38
CA CYS A 76 -2.25 -9.09 -8.18
C CYS A 76 -1.09 -9.90 -7.59
N ASN A 77 -0.89 -9.85 -6.27
CA ASN A 77 0.23 -10.53 -5.62
C ASN A 77 0.22 -12.06 -5.78
N SER A 78 -0.93 -12.67 -6.10
CA SER A 78 -1.02 -14.10 -6.44
C SER A 78 -0.21 -14.48 -7.68
N LEU A 79 0.04 -13.55 -8.60
CA LEU A 79 0.88 -13.79 -9.80
C LEU A 79 2.36 -13.96 -9.45
N LEU A 80 2.77 -13.50 -8.27
CA LEU A 80 4.15 -13.62 -7.79
C LEU A 80 4.43 -15.00 -7.18
N ALA A 81 3.43 -15.88 -7.12
CA ALA A 81 3.60 -17.24 -6.61
C ALA A 81 4.58 -18.03 -7.49
N GLY A 82 5.57 -18.68 -6.85
CA GLY A 82 6.58 -19.48 -7.54
C GLY A 82 7.82 -18.70 -8.01
N LEU A 83 7.86 -17.37 -7.85
CA LEU A 83 9.05 -16.59 -8.15
C LEU A 83 10.20 -16.85 -7.15
N PRO A 84 11.46 -16.69 -7.57
CA PRO A 84 12.60 -16.82 -6.68
C PRO A 84 12.57 -15.75 -5.58
N ALA A 85 13.15 -16.09 -4.42
CA ALA A 85 13.20 -15.18 -3.27
C ALA A 85 13.89 -13.83 -3.56
N SER A 86 14.81 -13.80 -4.54
CA SER A 86 15.46 -12.58 -5.00
C SER A 86 14.48 -11.54 -5.56
N ALA A 87 13.43 -11.98 -6.27
CA ALA A 87 12.41 -11.09 -6.83
C ALA A 87 11.41 -10.60 -5.76
N ILE A 88 11.18 -11.40 -4.71
CA ILE A 88 10.25 -11.07 -3.62
C ILE A 88 10.92 -10.19 -2.55
N ARG A 89 12.24 -10.31 -2.37
CA ARG A 89 13.01 -9.57 -1.37
C ARG A 89 12.79 -8.05 -1.41
N PRO A 90 12.80 -7.35 -2.58
CA PRO A 90 12.52 -5.92 -2.64
C PRO A 90 11.15 -5.54 -2.07
N LEU A 91 10.13 -6.36 -2.31
CA LEU A 91 8.77 -6.12 -1.79
C LEU A 91 8.73 -6.22 -0.27
N GLN A 92 9.44 -7.19 0.31
CA GLN A 92 9.57 -7.29 1.77
C GLN A 92 10.31 -6.09 2.36
N LEU A 93 11.34 -5.57 1.67
CA LEU A 93 12.05 -4.37 2.11
C LEU A 93 11.12 -3.14 2.10
N ILE A 94 10.26 -3.00 1.10
CA ILE A 94 9.25 -1.95 1.04
C ILE A 94 8.27 -2.06 2.21
N GLN A 95 7.73 -3.26 2.47
CA GLN A 95 6.84 -3.48 3.61
C GLN A 95 7.53 -3.14 4.94
N ASN A 96 8.78 -3.55 5.09
CA ASN A 96 9.58 -3.29 6.29
C ASN A 96 9.86 -1.80 6.49
N ALA A 97 10.19 -1.08 5.41
CA ALA A 97 10.37 0.36 5.44
C ALA A 97 9.07 1.09 5.81
N ALA A 98 7.93 0.61 5.29
CA ALA A 98 6.63 1.18 5.58
C ALA A 98 6.20 0.98 7.04
N ALA A 99 6.47 -0.20 7.63
CA ALA A 99 6.26 -0.42 9.07
C ALA A 99 7.12 0.52 9.93
N ARG A 100 8.37 0.75 9.54
CA ARG A 100 9.25 1.71 10.25
C ARG A 100 8.79 3.15 10.10
N LEU A 101 8.23 3.52 8.95
CA LEU A 101 7.68 4.85 8.72
C LEU A 101 6.53 5.14 9.69
N ILE A 102 5.64 4.18 9.93
CA ILE A 102 4.50 4.33 10.85
C ILE A 102 4.96 4.62 12.28
N TYR A 103 5.98 3.90 12.76
CA TYR A 103 6.53 4.07 14.11
C TYR A 103 7.65 5.12 14.19
N ASN A 104 7.95 5.79 13.07
CA ASN A 104 9.08 6.73 12.95
C ASN A 104 10.42 6.17 13.49
N LEU A 105 10.75 4.93 13.11
CA LEU A 105 11.94 4.24 13.61
C LEU A 105 13.13 4.33 12.64
N PRO A 106 14.38 4.27 13.15
CA PRO A 106 15.57 4.26 12.30
C PRO A 106 15.58 3.12 11.27
N ARG A 107 16.32 3.32 10.17
CA ARG A 107 16.43 2.38 9.03
C ARG A 107 16.76 0.95 9.44
N HIS A 108 17.58 0.76 10.47
CA HIS A 108 18.08 -0.55 10.91
C HIS A 108 17.33 -1.12 12.11
N SER A 109 16.23 -0.50 12.52
CA SER A 109 15.38 -1.01 13.62
C SER A 109 14.80 -2.39 13.29
N HIS A 110 14.59 -3.18 14.34
CA HIS A 110 14.05 -4.53 14.23
C HIS A 110 12.56 -4.49 13.83
N VAL A 111 12.21 -5.18 12.75
CA VAL A 111 10.89 -5.04 12.10
C VAL A 111 9.89 -6.10 12.52
N THR A 112 10.36 -7.29 12.91
CA THR A 112 9.50 -8.40 13.32
C THR A 112 8.43 -8.01 14.35
N PRO A 113 8.75 -7.31 15.47
CA PRO A 113 7.73 -6.90 16.43
C PRO A 113 6.76 -5.89 15.84
N LEU A 114 7.21 -5.00 14.95
CA LEU A 114 6.36 -4.00 14.29
C LEU A 114 5.28 -4.67 13.43
N LEU A 115 5.67 -5.70 12.66
CA LEU A 115 4.71 -6.45 11.84
C LEU A 115 3.69 -7.18 12.72
N THR A 116 4.09 -7.72 13.87
CA THR A 116 3.18 -8.36 14.81
C THR A 116 2.19 -7.36 15.39
N THR A 117 2.66 -6.18 15.85
CA THR A 117 1.78 -5.14 16.41
C THR A 117 0.84 -4.55 15.36
N LEU A 118 1.28 -4.41 14.11
CA LEU A 118 0.44 -3.97 12.99
C LEU A 118 -0.47 -5.07 12.43
N HIS A 119 -0.36 -6.31 12.92
CA HIS A 119 -1.02 -7.50 12.38
C HIS A 119 -0.74 -7.75 10.89
N TRP A 120 0.48 -7.45 10.43
CA TRP A 120 0.88 -7.63 9.04
C TRP A 120 1.58 -8.96 8.81
N LEU A 121 1.07 -9.73 7.86
CA LEU A 121 1.76 -10.89 7.31
C LEU A 121 2.96 -10.45 6.46
N PRO A 122 4.11 -11.15 6.51
CA PRO A 122 5.20 -10.98 5.55
C PRO A 122 4.72 -11.17 4.11
N VAL A 123 5.37 -10.51 3.14
CA VAL A 123 4.95 -10.52 1.73
C VAL A 123 4.81 -11.94 1.17
N ILE A 124 5.76 -12.82 1.47
CA ILE A 124 5.69 -14.22 1.01
C ILE A 124 4.45 -14.96 1.56
N ALA A 125 4.06 -14.68 2.80
CA ALA A 125 2.88 -15.27 3.41
C ALA A 125 1.60 -14.69 2.80
N ARG A 126 1.59 -13.39 2.47
CA ARG A 126 0.47 -12.74 1.75
C ARG A 126 0.24 -13.34 0.37
N ILE A 127 1.32 -13.55 -0.41
CA ILE A 127 1.25 -14.19 -1.72
C ILE A 127 0.64 -15.59 -1.58
N LYS A 128 1.18 -16.42 -0.67
CA LYS A 128 0.64 -17.77 -0.41
C LYS A 128 -0.83 -17.74 -0.01
N PHE A 129 -1.20 -16.85 0.92
CA PHE A 129 -2.57 -16.71 1.37
C PHE A 129 -3.51 -16.35 0.22
N LYS A 130 -3.16 -15.37 -0.62
CA LYS A 130 -3.99 -14.98 -1.77
C LYS A 130 -4.14 -16.11 -2.77
N THR A 131 -3.06 -16.80 -3.10
CA THR A 131 -3.09 -17.96 -4.00
C THR A 131 -3.99 -19.07 -3.46
N LEU A 132 -3.92 -19.37 -2.16
CA LEU A 132 -4.77 -20.38 -1.52
C LEU A 132 -6.25 -19.97 -1.51
N VAL A 133 -6.55 -18.69 -1.27
CA VAL A 133 -7.93 -18.17 -1.33
C VAL A 133 -8.50 -18.31 -2.74
N LEU A 134 -7.72 -17.98 -3.77
CA LEU A 134 -8.15 -18.15 -5.17
C LEU A 134 -8.40 -19.63 -5.51
N ALA A 135 -7.49 -20.52 -5.09
CA ALA A 135 -7.66 -21.97 -5.28
C ALA A 135 -8.93 -22.47 -4.56
N TYR A 136 -9.14 -22.08 -3.31
CA TYR A 136 -10.33 -22.45 -2.54
C TYR A 136 -11.63 -21.99 -3.22
N GLN A 137 -11.67 -20.73 -3.69
CA GLN A 137 -12.82 -20.20 -4.42
C GLN A 137 -13.10 -20.97 -5.72
N ALA A 138 -12.04 -21.39 -6.42
CA ALA A 138 -12.17 -22.18 -7.64
C ALA A 138 -12.71 -23.59 -7.34
N VAL A 139 -12.23 -24.25 -6.30
CA VAL A 139 -12.72 -25.58 -5.89
C VAL A 139 -14.17 -25.54 -5.41
N LYS A 140 -14.58 -24.46 -4.72
CA LYS A 140 -15.97 -24.26 -4.28
C LYS A 140 -16.92 -23.79 -5.39
N GLY A 141 -16.41 -23.52 -6.60
CA GLY A 141 -17.23 -23.05 -7.71
C GLY A 141 -17.66 -21.57 -7.64
N SER A 142 -17.07 -20.79 -6.73
CA SER A 142 -17.34 -19.34 -6.61
C SER A 142 -16.44 -18.48 -7.50
N ALA A 143 -15.42 -19.07 -8.13
CA ALA A 143 -14.55 -18.40 -9.09
C ALA A 143 -15.12 -18.47 -10.52
N PRO A 144 -14.63 -17.63 -11.45
CA PRO A 144 -14.99 -17.70 -12.86
C PRO A 144 -14.79 -19.08 -13.48
N THR A 145 -15.64 -19.42 -14.46
CA THR A 145 -15.69 -20.76 -15.09
C THR A 145 -14.37 -21.21 -15.71
N TYR A 146 -13.54 -20.28 -16.19
CA TYR A 146 -12.23 -20.62 -16.73
C TYR A 146 -11.26 -21.11 -15.65
N LEU A 147 -11.35 -20.60 -14.40
CA LEU A 147 -10.52 -21.09 -13.30
C LEU A 147 -11.05 -22.40 -12.73
N THR A 148 -12.37 -22.52 -12.54
CA THR A 148 -12.96 -23.74 -11.98
C THR A 148 -12.69 -24.96 -12.85
N LYS A 149 -12.67 -24.80 -14.18
CA LYS A 149 -12.32 -25.86 -15.14
C LYS A 149 -10.88 -26.38 -15.03
N ILE A 150 -9.96 -25.57 -14.50
CA ILE A 150 -8.56 -25.99 -14.30
C ILE A 150 -8.48 -27.01 -13.15
N PHE A 151 -9.32 -26.86 -12.13
CA PHE A 151 -9.32 -27.73 -10.96
C PHE A 151 -10.24 -28.94 -11.17
N LYS A 152 -9.64 -30.13 -11.26
CA LYS A 152 -10.39 -31.38 -11.35
C LYS A 152 -10.44 -32.05 -9.97
N PRO A 153 -11.63 -32.33 -9.41
CA PRO A 153 -11.72 -33.08 -8.17
C PRO A 153 -11.15 -34.49 -8.38
N TYR A 154 -10.37 -34.98 -7.42
CA TYR A 154 -9.84 -36.34 -7.45
C TYR A 154 -10.97 -37.34 -7.18
N THR A 155 -11.27 -38.17 -8.17
CA THR A 155 -12.21 -39.29 -8.05
C THR A 155 -11.43 -40.59 -7.91
N PRO A 156 -11.42 -41.24 -6.73
CA PRO A 156 -10.70 -42.49 -6.55
C PRO A 156 -11.39 -43.64 -7.32
N ALA A 157 -10.60 -44.53 -7.91
CA ALA A 157 -11.13 -45.71 -8.62
C ALA A 157 -11.89 -46.71 -7.71
N ARG A 158 -11.71 -46.60 -6.39
CA ARG A 158 -12.37 -47.42 -5.36
C ARG A 158 -12.83 -46.53 -4.20
N PRO A 159 -13.89 -46.90 -3.47
CA PRO A 159 -14.32 -46.15 -2.29
C PRO A 159 -13.22 -46.20 -1.22
N LEU A 160 -12.63 -45.05 -0.93
CA LEU A 160 -11.61 -44.86 0.09
C LEU A 160 -12.15 -43.94 1.18
N ARG A 161 -11.71 -44.12 2.43
CA ARG A 161 -12.03 -43.21 3.54
C ARG A 161 -11.58 -41.77 3.26
N SER A 162 -10.57 -41.59 2.40
CA SER A 162 -10.07 -40.27 1.95
C SER A 162 -10.82 -39.67 0.76
N ALA A 163 -11.88 -40.32 0.26
CA ALA A 163 -12.64 -39.82 -0.89
C ALA A 163 -13.31 -38.47 -0.61
N THR A 164 -13.67 -38.20 0.65
CA THR A 164 -14.30 -36.95 1.10
C THR A 164 -13.29 -35.85 1.47
N SER A 165 -11.98 -36.09 1.37
CA SER A 165 -10.94 -35.15 1.79
C SER A 165 -10.72 -33.96 0.83
N GLY A 166 -11.56 -33.78 -0.20
CA GLY A 166 -11.49 -32.64 -1.12
C GLY A 166 -10.19 -32.57 -1.92
N ARG A 167 -9.59 -33.72 -2.25
CA ARG A 167 -8.34 -33.79 -3.00
C ARG A 167 -8.54 -33.34 -4.45
N LEU A 168 -7.53 -32.69 -5.01
CA LEU A 168 -7.48 -32.33 -6.42
C LEU A 168 -6.68 -33.38 -7.18
N ALA A 169 -7.09 -33.67 -8.42
CA ALA A 169 -6.32 -34.51 -9.32
C ALA A 169 -4.99 -33.80 -9.68
N PRO A 170 -3.89 -34.55 -9.84
CA PRO A 170 -2.59 -34.00 -10.24
C PRO A 170 -2.62 -33.40 -11.65
#